data_AF-A0A3D1P999-F1
#
_entry.id   AF-A0A3D1P999-F1
#
_cell.length_a   1.000
_cell.length_b   1.000
_cell.length_c   1.000
_cell.angle_alpha   90.00
_cell.angle_beta   90.00
_cell.angle_gamma   90.00
#
_symmetry.space_group_name_H-M   'P 1'
#
loop_
_entity.id
_entity.type
_entity.pdbx_description
1 polymer ?
#
loop_
_entity_poly.entity_id
_entity_poly.type
_entity_poly.pdbx_seq_one_letter_code
_entity_poly.pdbx_strand_id
1 'polypeptide(L)'
;MKFGSVWYSYVTTVVEPERLPPFVVADLYRRRWRIEEAFNTVKRLLGLSNLWKTSIDGVQLQIWATRLFYTVLVDVGDAVADEVGVPFDQISLEMLHRGIYQFGVAYGKG
;
A
#
# COMPACT_ATOMS: atom_id res chain seq x y z
N MET A 1 7.70 6.18 24.87
CA MET A 1 8.18 4.78 24.81
C MET A 1 9.64 4.79 24.37
N LYS A 2 10.51 3.98 25.00
CA LYS A 2 11.93 3.90 24.62
C LYS A 2 12.14 2.74 23.63
N PHE A 3 12.78 3.01 22.50
CA PHE A 3 13.20 1.98 21.55
C PHE A 3 14.69 2.15 21.27
N GLY A 4 15.50 1.17 21.67
CA GLY A 4 16.96 1.31 21.71
C GLY A 4 17.40 2.46 22.62
N SER A 5 18.16 3.41 22.08
CA SER A 5 18.61 4.64 22.77
C SER A 5 17.66 5.84 22.61
N VAL A 6 16.61 5.71 21.79
CA VAL A 6 15.74 6.83 21.40
C VAL A 6 14.42 6.80 22.17
N TRP A 7 14.00 7.97 22.64
CA TRP A 7 12.69 8.17 23.26
C TRP A 7 11.70 8.67 22.22
N TYR A 8 10.58 7.96 22.09
CA TYR A 8 9.46 8.33 21.22
C TYR A 8 8.29 8.83 22.05
N SER A 9 7.72 9.96 21.64
CA SER A 9 6.52 10.55 22.23
C SER A 9 5.44 10.62 21.17
N TYR A 10 4.25 10.12 21.50
CA TYR A 10 3.08 10.12 20.62
C TYR A 10 1.95 10.90 21.26
N VAL A 11 1.17 11.60 20.45
CA VAL A 11 -0.04 12.32 20.88
C VAL A 11 -1.25 11.62 20.27
N THR A 12 -2.23 11.30 21.09
CA THR A 12 -3.48 10.66 20.68
C THR A 12 -4.66 11.39 21.32
N THR A 13 -5.83 11.33 20.67
CA THR A 13 -7.08 11.88 21.20
C THR A 13 -7.73 10.95 22.24
N VAL A 14 -7.29 9.70 22.32
CA VAL A 14 -7.79 8.72 23.30
C VAL A 14 -7.18 9.02 24.67
N VAL A 15 -8.03 9.34 25.64
CA VAL A 15 -7.60 9.68 27.01
C VAL A 15 -7.42 8.43 27.85
N GLU A 16 -8.28 7.41 27.70
CA GLU A 16 -8.24 6.17 28.48
C GLU A 16 -7.07 5.25 28.04
N PRO A 17 -6.05 5.01 28.88
CA PRO A 17 -4.90 4.18 28.51
C PRO A 17 -5.23 2.69 28.39
N GLU A 18 -6.28 2.22 29.07
CA GLU A 18 -6.76 0.84 28.98
C GLU A 18 -7.39 0.54 27.61
N ARG A 19 -8.02 1.55 27.01
CA ARG A 19 -8.65 1.45 25.69
C ARG A 19 -7.62 1.50 24.55
N LEU A 20 -6.57 2.31 24.73
CA LEU A 20 -5.48 2.40 23.76
C LEU A 20 -4.12 2.40 24.48
N PRO A 21 -3.59 1.21 24.81
CA PRO A 21 -2.31 1.10 25.48
C PRO A 21 -1.15 1.71 24.67
N PRO A 22 -0.11 2.28 25.32
CA PRO A 22 1.00 2.93 24.62
C PRO A 22 1.71 2.08 23.57
N PHE A 23 1.81 0.76 23.77
CA PHE A 23 2.42 -0.14 22.78
C PHE A 23 1.56 -0.29 21.51
N VAL A 24 0.22 -0.22 21.64
CA VAL A 24 -0.71 -0.23 20.51
C VAL A 24 -0.61 1.08 19.74
N VAL A 25 -0.46 2.22 20.43
CA VAL A 25 -0.18 3.52 19.78
C VAL A 25 1.09 3.43 18.92
N ALA A 26 2.16 2.86 19.47
CA ALA A 26 3.41 2.69 18.74
C ALA A 26 3.25 1.77 17.51
N ASP A 27 2.51 0.65 17.63
CA ASP A 27 2.23 -0.22 16.47
C ASP A 27 1.38 0.48 15.39
N LEU A 28 0.32 1.19 15.79
CA LEU A 28 -0.49 1.99 14.87
C LEU A 28 0.33 3.05 14.17
N TYR A 29 1.18 3.77 14.90
CA TYR A 29 2.02 4.81 14.32
C TYR A 29 3.09 4.22 13.38
N ARG A 30 3.60 3.02 13.65
CA ARG A 30 4.51 2.31 12.75
C ARG A 30 3.86 2.06 11.39
N ARG A 31 2.56 1.77 11.35
CA ARG A 31 1.79 1.59 10.10
C ARG A 31 1.66 2.87 9.27
N ARG A 32 2.04 4.05 9.80
CA ARG A 32 2.08 5.32 9.04
C ARG A 32 2.94 5.17 7.78
N TRP A 33 4.06 4.43 7.85
CA TRP A 33 4.97 4.25 6.71
C TRP A 33 4.28 3.62 5.49
N ARG A 34 3.20 2.86 5.68
CA ARG A 34 2.42 2.25 4.59
C ARG A 34 1.95 3.26 3.54
N ILE A 35 1.69 4.51 3.93
CA ILE A 35 1.32 5.55 2.96
C ILE A 35 2.48 5.91 2.03
N GLU A 36 3.72 5.89 2.53
CA GLU A 36 4.92 6.18 1.76
C GLU A 36 5.20 5.04 0.77
N GLU A 37 5.01 3.80 1.20
CA GLU A 37 5.08 2.61 0.34
C GLU A 37 4.01 2.66 -0.76
N ALA A 38 2.78 3.08 -0.42
CA ALA A 38 1.71 3.29 -1.40
C ALA A 38 2.08 4.36 -2.43
N PHE A 39 2.59 5.52 -1.99
CA PHE A 39 3.04 6.57 -2.89
C PHE A 39 4.22 6.11 -3.76
N ASN A 40 5.16 5.34 -3.22
CA ASN A 40 6.26 4.79 -3.98
C ASN A 40 5.76 3.83 -5.06
N THR A 41 4.84 2.91 -4.72
CA THR A 41 4.21 1.97 -5.65
C THR A 41 3.51 2.71 -6.78
N VAL A 42 2.65 3.67 -6.44
CA VAL A 42 1.91 4.47 -7.43
C VAL A 42 2.85 5.25 -8.35
N LYS A 43 3.92 5.87 -7.81
CA LYS A 43 4.84 6.68 -8.62
C LYS A 43 5.79 5.86 -9.46
N ARG A 44 6.37 4.79 -8.90
CA ARG A 44 7.46 4.01 -9.52
C ARG A 44 6.95 2.79 -10.26
N LEU A 45 6.14 1.95 -9.63
CA LEU A 45 5.63 0.73 -10.25
C LEU A 45 4.54 1.05 -11.27
N LEU A 46 3.58 1.90 -10.90
CA LEU A 46 2.46 2.26 -11.77
C LEU A 46 2.74 3.47 -12.67
N GLY A 47 3.91 4.08 -12.56
CA GLY A 47 4.39 5.09 -13.49
C GLY A 47 3.77 6.48 -13.36
N LEU A 48 3.08 6.80 -12.26
CA LEU A 48 2.46 8.13 -12.07
C LEU A 48 3.48 9.28 -12.05
N SER A 49 4.77 9.00 -11.86
CA SER A 49 5.82 10.03 -11.98
C SER A 49 5.89 10.65 -13.38
N ASN A 50 5.35 9.98 -14.40
CA ASN A 50 5.35 10.44 -15.77
C ASN A 50 3.92 10.79 -16.20
N LEU A 51 3.57 12.06 -16.12
CA LEU A 51 2.28 12.55 -16.62
C LEU A 51 2.34 12.72 -18.13
N TRP A 52 1.37 12.17 -18.86
CA TRP A 52 1.34 12.21 -20.33
C TRP A 52 0.37 13.25 -20.89
N LYS A 53 -0.58 13.70 -20.06
CA LYS A 53 -1.55 14.73 -20.44
C LYS A 53 -1.12 16.08 -19.85
N THR A 54 -1.24 17.12 -20.66
CA THR A 54 -0.92 18.50 -20.25
C THR A 54 -2.17 19.28 -19.79
N SER A 55 -3.37 18.75 -20.05
CA SER A 55 -4.62 19.32 -19.53
C SER A 55 -4.88 18.88 -18.09
N ILE A 56 -5.49 19.76 -17.30
CA ILE A 56 -5.85 19.49 -15.90
C ILE A 56 -6.75 18.24 -15.83
N ASP A 57 -7.78 18.15 -16.67
CA ASP A 57 -8.70 17.01 -16.70
C ASP A 57 -7.97 15.70 -17.04
N GLY A 58 -7.01 15.75 -17.96
CA GLY A 58 -6.22 14.59 -18.34
C GLY A 58 -5.28 14.12 -17.23
N VAL A 59 -4.67 15.07 -16.50
CA VAL A 59 -3.85 14.77 -15.31
C VAL A 59 -4.71 14.18 -14.21
N GLN A 60 -5.88 14.75 -13.94
CA GLN A 60 -6.81 14.22 -12.94
C GLN A 60 -7.25 12.81 -13.30
N LEU A 61 -7.63 12.56 -14.55
CA LEU A 61 -8.00 11.24 -15.02
C LEU A 61 -6.86 10.23 -14.80
N GLN A 62 -5.62 10.60 -15.14
CA GLN A 62 -4.45 9.73 -14.92
C GLN A 62 -4.24 9.42 -13.42
N ILE A 63 -4.38 10.41 -12.55
CA ILE A 63 -4.29 10.23 -11.09
C ILE A 63 -5.38 9.27 -10.59
N TRP A 64 -6.63 9.50 -10.98
CA TRP A 64 -7.77 8.69 -10.56
C TRP A 64 -7.67 7.25 -11.07
N ALA A 65 -7.30 7.07 -12.34
CA ALA A 65 -7.11 5.76 -12.94
C ALA A 65 -5.97 4.99 -12.23
N THR A 66 -4.85 5.65 -11.95
CA THR A 66 -3.73 5.00 -11.26
C THR A 66 -4.09 4.65 -9.82
N ARG A 67 -4.83 5.52 -9.13
CA ARG A 67 -5.33 5.24 -7.77
C ARG A 67 -6.28 4.04 -7.78
N LEU A 68 -7.21 3.98 -8.73
CA LEU A 68 -8.15 2.87 -8.89
C LEU A 68 -7.39 1.56 -9.12
N PHE A 69 -6.40 1.56 -10.02
CA PHE A 69 -5.59 0.38 -10.31
C PHE A 69 -4.77 -0.07 -9.09
N TYR A 70 -4.19 0.87 -8.34
CA TYR A 70 -3.52 0.55 -7.07
C TYR A 70 -4.46 -0.14 -6.07
N THR A 71 -5.68 0.36 -5.90
CA THR A 71 -6.67 -0.26 -5.00
C THR A 71 -6.99 -1.69 -5.42
N VAL A 72 -7.21 -1.93 -6.72
CA VAL A 72 -7.45 -3.28 -7.25
C VAL A 72 -6.24 -4.19 -7.00
N LEU A 73 -5.02 -3.69 -7.18
CA LEU A 73 -3.81 -4.47 -6.94
C LEU A 73 -3.66 -4.88 -5.47
N VAL A 74 -4.01 -3.99 -4.54
CA VAL A 74 -4.03 -4.29 -3.11
C VAL A 74 -5.09 -5.33 -2.77
N ASP A 75 -6.30 -5.19 -3.32
CA ASP A 75 -7.42 -6.13 -3.11
C ASP A 75 -7.08 -7.54 -3.61
N VAL A 76 -6.49 -7.65 -4.80
CA VAL A 76 -5.99 -8.93 -5.32
C VAL A 76 -4.85 -9.48 -4.44
N GLY A 77 -3.96 -8.62 -3.96
CA GLY A 77 -2.90 -9.02 -3.02
C GLY A 77 -3.43 -9.59 -1.72
N ASP A 78 -4.49 -9.01 -1.18
CA ASP A 78 -5.19 -9.49 0.02
C ASP A 78 -5.81 -10.86 -0.23
N ALA A 79 -6.53 -11.03 -1.35
CA ALA A 79 -7.10 -12.31 -1.73
C ALA A 79 -6.03 -13.40 -1.95
N VAL A 80 -4.87 -13.06 -2.52
CA VAL A 80 -3.74 -14.00 -2.66
C VAL A 80 -3.12 -14.33 -1.29
N ALA A 81 -3.00 -13.35 -0.40
CA ALA A 81 -2.50 -13.58 0.96
C ALA A 81 -3.37 -14.60 1.70
N ASP A 82 -4.69 -14.43 1.63
CA ASP A 82 -5.67 -15.32 2.22
C ASP A 82 -5.60 -16.73 1.63
N GLU A 83 -5.54 -16.86 0.31
CA GLU A 83 -5.49 -18.15 -0.38
C GLU A 83 -4.19 -18.93 -0.06
N VAL A 84 -3.06 -18.23 0.07
CA VAL A 84 -1.76 -18.83 0.39
C VAL A 84 -1.57 -19.01 1.90
N GLY A 85 -2.43 -18.41 2.74
CA GLY A 85 -2.36 -18.49 4.20
C GLY A 85 -1.19 -17.72 4.80
N VAL A 86 -0.76 -16.63 4.16
CA VAL A 86 0.33 -15.77 4.63
C VAL A 86 -0.17 -14.37 4.96
N PRO A 87 0.44 -13.68 5.93
CA PRO A 87 0.15 -12.27 6.17
C PRO A 87 0.37 -11.39 4.92
N PHE A 88 -0.51 -10.41 4.69
CA PHE A 88 -0.44 -9.50 3.53
C PHE A 88 0.91 -8.77 3.39
N ASP A 89 1.59 -8.47 4.49
CA ASP A 89 2.92 -7.83 4.49
C ASP A 89 4.02 -8.71 3.88
N GLN A 90 3.76 -10.01 3.64
CA GLN A 90 4.65 -10.90 2.90
C GLN A 90 4.36 -10.93 1.39
N ILE A 91 3.25 -10.34 0.93
CA ILE A 91 2.89 -10.29 -0.49
C ILE A 91 3.59 -9.11 -1.18
N SER A 92 4.36 -9.42 -2.23
CA SER A 92 4.95 -8.39 -3.08
C SER A 92 3.95 -7.92 -4.15
N LEU A 93 3.43 -6.70 -3.99
CA LEU A 93 2.56 -6.06 -4.98
C LEU A 93 3.25 -5.91 -6.35
N GLU A 94 4.57 -5.74 -6.38
CA GLU A 94 5.33 -5.69 -7.62
C GLU A 94 5.31 -7.03 -8.35
N MET A 95 5.53 -8.14 -7.64
CA MET A 95 5.46 -9.47 -8.24
C MET A 95 4.04 -9.80 -8.70
N LEU A 96 3.03 -9.39 -7.94
CA LEU A 96 1.64 -9.58 -8.31
C LEU A 96 1.29 -8.81 -9.59
N HIS A 97 1.71 -7.55 -9.69
CA HIS A 97 1.56 -6.73 -10.91
C HIS A 97 2.23 -7.38 -12.12
N ARG A 98 3.47 -7.88 -11.98
CA ARG A 98 4.16 -8.61 -13.06
C ARG A 98 3.48 -9.94 -13.40
N GLY A 99 2.92 -10.61 -12.39
CA GLY A 99 2.18 -11.87 -12.50
C GLY A 99 0.92 -11.73 -13.35
N ILE A 100 0.21 -10.60 -13.28
CA ILE A 100 -0.99 -10.33 -14.11
C ILE A 100 -0.66 -10.49 -15.60
N TYR A 101 0.48 -9.96 -16.06
CA TYR A 101 0.90 -10.11 -17.45
C TYR A 101 1.14 -11.59 -17.81
N GLN A 102 1.86 -12.32 -16.96
CA GLN A 102 2.16 -13.74 -17.20
C GLN A 102 0.89 -14.59 -17.23
N PHE A 103 -0.05 -14.31 -16.31
CA PHE A 103 -1.35 -14.96 -16.28
C PHE A 103 -2.13 -14.71 -17.58
N GLY A 104 -2.21 -13.46 -18.04
CA GLY A 104 -2.89 -13.13 -19.30
C GLY A 104 -2.28 -13.83 -20.52
N VAL A 105 -0.95 -13.91 -20.59
CA VAL A 105 -0.24 -14.63 -21.66
C VAL A 105 -0.51 -16.13 -21.59
N ALA A 106 -0.53 -16.74 -20.40
CA ALA A 106 -0.82 -18.16 -20.23
C ALA A 106 -2.27 -18.48 -20.59
N TYR A 107 -3.22 -17.67 -20.11
CA TYR A 107 -4.64 -17.81 -20.41
C TYR A 107 -4.93 -17.71 -21.91
N GLY A 108 -4.30 -16.78 -22.62
CA GLY A 108 -4.48 -16.63 -24.08
C GLY A 108 -3.84 -17.73 -24.93
N LYS A 109 -2.99 -18.59 -24.34
CA LYS A 109 -2.39 -19.76 -25.02
C LYS A 109 -3.14 -21.07 -24.75
N GLY A 110 -4.16 -21.05 -23.88
CA GLY A 110 -5.06 -22.15 -23.56
C GLY A 110 -6.34 -22.09 -24.38
#